data_AF-A0A7C9MAT2-F1
#
_entry.id   AF-A0A7C9MAT2-F1
#
_cell.length_a   1.000
_cell.length_b   1.000
_cell.length_c   1.000
_cell.angle_alpha   90.00
_cell.angle_beta   90.00
_cell.angle_gamma   90.00
#
_symmetry.space_group_name_H-M   'P 1'
#
loop_
_entity.id
_entity.type
_entity.pdbx_description
1 polymer ?
#
loop_
_entity_poly.entity_id
_entity_poly.type
_entity_poly.pdbx_seq_one_letter_code
_entity_poly.pdbx_strand_id
1 'polypeptide(L)'
;MSRPHPIPRVTLCEIAAEFSLTPSAVHKKAESLGLVLRPQVVLNRRHQTVSAEDAERLRASYAAFGDTTGWLTGQEAARLLGCCWEVFLRRRKRGEYAIERRRVPGSLGAAWRYHPGQVAAYAAGRPVALERAPAGTLSTPQLTARLGVSENALHNWRKDGLKAGQTKRGYWYWRESDVLAYLTGPLRGLKNPVHQETRYQALARLKAPEQVAA
;
A
#
# COMPACT_ATOMS: atom_id res chain seq x y z
N MET A 1 -17.12 4.79 -55.45
CA MET A 1 -17.29 4.33 -54.05
C MET A 1 -16.20 4.95 -53.20
N SER A 2 -16.49 6.04 -52.49
CA SER A 2 -15.50 6.70 -51.63
C SER A 2 -15.16 5.78 -50.45
N ARG A 3 -13.87 5.47 -50.25
CA ARG A 3 -13.43 4.76 -49.05
C ARG A 3 -13.71 5.65 -47.85
N PRO A 4 -14.38 5.16 -46.80
CA PRO A 4 -14.61 5.95 -45.60
C PRO A 4 -13.28 6.40 -45.02
N HIS A 5 -13.16 7.70 -44.74
CA HIS A 5 -11.99 8.24 -44.07
C HIS A 5 -11.82 7.54 -42.70
N PRO A 6 -10.60 7.12 -42.33
CA PRO A 6 -10.36 6.50 -41.05
C PRO A 6 -10.70 7.50 -39.94
N ILE A 7 -11.63 7.12 -39.07
CA ILE A 7 -11.97 7.90 -37.88
C ILE A 7 -10.68 8.07 -37.06
N PRO A 8 -10.29 9.30 -36.67
CA PRO A 8 -9.11 9.52 -35.84
C PRO A 8 -9.28 8.77 -34.51
N ARG A 9 -8.24 8.02 -34.13
CA ARG A 9 -8.22 7.20 -32.91
C ARG A 9 -7.06 7.62 -32.02
N VAL A 10 -7.34 7.66 -30.72
CA VAL A 10 -6.36 7.98 -29.67
C VAL A 10 -6.04 6.70 -28.92
N THR A 11 -4.76 6.45 -28.67
CA THR A 11 -4.32 5.28 -27.89
C THR A 11 -4.53 5.53 -26.40
N LEU A 12 -4.87 4.48 -25.66
CA LEU A 12 -4.94 4.58 -24.20
C LEU A 12 -3.58 4.92 -23.57
N CYS A 13 -2.48 4.61 -24.26
CA CYS A 13 -1.12 4.95 -23.82
C CYS A 13 -0.85 6.46 -23.88
N GLU A 14 -1.34 7.15 -24.90
CA GLU A 14 -1.23 8.62 -25.01
C GLU A 14 -1.98 9.29 -23.86
N ILE A 15 -3.25 8.91 -23.63
CA ILE A 15 -4.04 9.42 -22.50
C ILE A 15 -3.36 9.07 -21.17
N ALA A 16 -2.77 7.87 -21.05
CA ALA A 16 -2.04 7.50 -19.84
C ALA A 16 -0.82 8.40 -19.61
N ALA A 17 -0.05 8.72 -20.64
CA ALA A 17 1.09 9.62 -20.55
C ALA A 17 0.67 11.06 -20.15
N GLU A 18 -0.41 11.59 -20.76
CA GLU A 18 -0.95 12.93 -20.45
C GLU A 18 -1.23 13.13 -18.95
N PHE A 19 -1.75 12.10 -18.29
CA PHE A 19 -2.14 12.17 -16.87
C PHE A 19 -1.17 11.45 -15.93
N SER A 20 0.01 11.03 -16.41
CA SER A 20 0.99 10.25 -15.63
C SER A 20 0.41 8.96 -15.01
N LEU A 21 -0.38 8.22 -15.79
CA LEU A 21 -1.11 7.02 -15.38
C LEU A 21 -0.51 5.76 -15.98
N THR A 22 -0.91 4.61 -15.44
CA THR A 22 -0.69 3.33 -16.11
C THR A 22 -1.75 3.11 -17.19
N PRO A 23 -1.40 2.53 -18.36
CA PRO A 23 -2.39 2.17 -19.39
C PRO A 23 -3.53 1.29 -18.86
N SER A 24 -3.24 0.38 -17.92
CA SER A 24 -4.25 -0.46 -17.26
C SER A 24 -5.28 0.33 -16.45
N ALA A 25 -4.88 1.46 -15.85
CA ALA A 25 -5.81 2.30 -15.11
C ALA A 25 -6.73 3.09 -16.05
N VAL A 26 -6.21 3.55 -17.18
CA VAL A 26 -7.00 4.17 -18.26
C VAL A 26 -7.98 3.17 -18.87
N HIS A 27 -7.52 1.93 -19.10
CA HIS A 27 -8.36 0.83 -19.57
C HIS A 27 -9.56 0.57 -18.65
N LYS A 28 -9.32 0.36 -17.35
CA LYS A 28 -10.38 0.14 -16.36
C LYS A 28 -11.36 1.32 -16.29
N LYS A 29 -10.86 2.55 -16.44
CA LYS A 29 -11.72 3.75 -16.45
C LYS A 29 -12.59 3.78 -17.70
N ALA A 30 -12.03 3.47 -18.87
CA ALA A 30 -12.77 3.38 -20.12
C ALA A 30 -13.88 2.31 -20.05
N GLU A 31 -13.58 1.13 -19.50
CA GLU A 31 -14.57 0.08 -19.23
C GLU A 31 -15.68 0.59 -18.30
N SER A 32 -15.33 1.27 -17.21
CA SER A 32 -16.33 1.80 -16.26
C SER A 32 -17.24 2.88 -16.84
N LEU A 33 -16.79 3.56 -17.89
CA LEU A 33 -17.55 4.58 -18.63
C LEU A 33 -18.32 3.98 -19.82
N GLY A 34 -18.20 2.67 -20.06
CA GLY A 34 -18.85 1.98 -21.18
C GLY A 34 -18.29 2.36 -22.55
N LEU A 35 -17.01 2.76 -22.63
CA LEU A 35 -16.40 3.22 -23.88
C LEU A 35 -15.99 2.04 -24.77
N VAL A 36 -16.09 2.23 -26.08
CA VAL A 36 -15.77 1.17 -27.05
C VAL A 36 -14.27 1.15 -27.32
N LEU A 37 -13.59 0.16 -26.73
CA LEU A 37 -12.17 -0.09 -26.98
C LEU A 37 -11.97 -0.87 -28.27
N ARG A 38 -11.07 -0.40 -29.13
CA ARG A 38 -10.69 -1.11 -30.35
C ARG A 38 -9.19 -1.39 -30.37
N PRO A 39 -8.77 -2.62 -30.70
CA PRO A 39 -7.36 -2.89 -30.90
C PRO A 39 -6.85 -2.19 -32.17
N GLN A 40 -5.64 -1.63 -32.11
CA GLN A 40 -4.91 -1.06 -33.23
C GLN A 40 -3.44 -1.47 -33.14
N VAL A 41 -2.83 -1.84 -34.26
CA VAL A 41 -1.40 -2.14 -34.31
C VAL A 41 -0.66 -0.86 -34.67
N VAL A 42 0.27 -0.44 -33.80
CA VAL A 42 1.17 0.69 -34.02
C VAL A 42 2.60 0.18 -33.78
N LEU A 43 3.49 0.35 -34.74
CA LEU A 43 4.90 -0.09 -34.64
C LEU A 43 5.05 -1.56 -34.15
N ASN A 44 4.29 -2.49 -34.76
CA ASN A 44 4.26 -3.91 -34.40
C ASN A 44 3.79 -4.24 -32.96
N ARG A 45 3.22 -3.26 -32.24
CA ARG A 45 2.61 -3.48 -30.92
C ARG A 45 1.11 -3.27 -31.00
N ARG A 46 0.34 -4.12 -30.31
CA ARG A 46 -1.12 -3.97 -30.18
C ARG A 46 -1.41 -2.98 -29.06
N HIS A 47 -2.06 -1.89 -29.41
CA HIS A 47 -2.57 -0.87 -28.50
C HIS A 47 -4.10 -0.93 -28.46
N GLN A 48 -4.68 -0.57 -27.32
CA GLN A 48 -6.11 -0.26 -27.24
C GLN A 48 -6.32 1.20 -27.59
N THR A 49 -7.37 1.47 -28.37
CA THR A 49 -7.70 2.80 -28.87
C THR A 49 -9.17 3.11 -28.64
N VAL A 50 -9.48 4.40 -28.54
CA VAL A 50 -10.84 4.95 -28.45
C VAL A 50 -11.06 5.96 -29.58
N SER A 51 -12.32 6.31 -29.85
CA SER A 51 -12.63 7.44 -30.73
C SER A 51 -12.13 8.75 -30.12
N ALA A 52 -11.96 9.79 -30.93
CA ALA A 52 -11.61 11.12 -30.43
C ALA A 52 -12.64 11.64 -29.39
N GLU A 53 -13.93 11.39 -29.62
CA GLU A 53 -15.00 11.77 -28.68
C GLU A 53 -14.88 11.04 -27.33
N ASP A 54 -14.65 9.73 -27.35
CA ASP A 54 -14.46 8.94 -26.12
C ASP A 54 -13.14 9.30 -25.41
N ALA A 55 -12.12 9.72 -26.15
CA ALA A 55 -10.89 10.26 -25.58
C ALA A 55 -11.16 11.56 -24.80
N GLU A 56 -11.94 12.49 -25.35
CA GLU A 56 -12.35 13.70 -24.64
C GLU A 56 -13.18 13.38 -23.39
N ARG A 57 -14.10 12.41 -23.47
CA ARG A 57 -14.85 11.93 -22.30
C ARG A 57 -13.93 11.36 -21.21
N LEU A 58 -12.89 10.62 -21.60
CA LEU A 58 -11.86 10.16 -20.66
C LEU A 58 -11.09 11.33 -20.04
N ARG A 59 -10.60 12.26 -20.85
CA ARG A 59 -9.87 13.47 -20.39
C ARG A 59 -10.69 14.30 -19.42
N ALA A 60 -11.94 14.59 -19.75
CA ALA A 60 -12.87 15.31 -18.88
C ALA A 60 -13.10 14.58 -17.55
N SER A 61 -13.21 13.23 -17.60
CA SER A 61 -13.32 12.43 -16.38
C SER A 61 -12.07 12.52 -15.50
N TYR A 62 -10.90 12.80 -16.09
CA TYR A 62 -9.66 12.97 -15.36
C TYR A 62 -9.42 14.40 -14.87
N ALA A 63 -9.85 15.40 -15.63
CA ALA A 63 -9.80 16.81 -15.24
C ALA A 63 -10.57 17.08 -13.92
N ALA A 64 -11.63 16.30 -13.66
CA ALA A 64 -12.41 16.38 -12.42
C ALA A 64 -11.63 16.01 -11.14
N PHE A 65 -10.45 15.41 -11.23
CA PHE A 65 -9.70 14.98 -10.04
C PHE A 65 -8.83 16.07 -9.39
N GLY A 66 -8.73 17.25 -10.00
CA GLY A 66 -7.98 18.39 -9.46
C GLY A 66 -6.47 18.14 -9.33
N ASP A 67 -5.71 19.21 -9.10
CA ASP A 67 -4.28 19.06 -8.78
C ASP A 67 -4.13 18.40 -7.40
N THR A 68 -3.41 17.29 -7.37
CA THR A 68 -3.08 16.53 -6.15
C THR A 68 -1.57 16.56 -5.87
N THR A 69 -0.83 17.39 -6.59
CA THR A 69 0.58 17.66 -6.34
C THR A 69 0.74 18.16 -4.91
N GLY A 70 1.65 17.53 -4.15
CA GLY A 70 1.86 17.83 -2.73
C GLY A 70 0.85 17.20 -1.76
N TRP A 71 -0.19 16.50 -2.23
CA TRP A 71 -1.09 15.77 -1.35
C TRP A 71 -0.51 14.43 -0.88
N LEU A 72 -0.75 14.10 0.38
CA LEU A 72 -0.15 12.95 1.04
C LEU A 72 -0.85 11.66 0.65
N THR A 73 -0.10 10.60 0.42
CA THR A 73 -0.64 9.23 0.48
C THR A 73 -1.23 8.96 1.85
N GLY A 74 -2.09 7.96 1.91
CA GLY A 74 -2.61 7.49 3.17
C GLY A 74 -1.55 6.95 4.16
N GLN A 75 -0.46 6.36 3.64
CA GLN A 75 0.67 5.93 4.47
C GLN A 75 1.44 7.12 5.04
N GLU A 76 1.73 8.14 4.23
CA GLU A 76 2.38 9.36 4.69
C GLU A 76 1.53 10.10 5.72
N ALA A 77 0.21 10.20 5.49
CA ALA A 77 -0.72 10.78 6.44
C ALA A 77 -0.74 10.00 7.77
N ALA A 78 -0.80 8.66 7.71
CA ALA A 78 -0.74 7.81 8.89
C ALA A 78 0.55 8.01 9.69
N ARG A 79 1.70 8.13 8.98
CA ARG A 79 3.01 8.39 9.59
C ARG A 79 3.05 9.74 10.32
N LEU A 80 2.54 10.80 9.71
CA LEU A 80 2.48 12.12 10.35
C LEU A 80 1.55 12.14 11.58
N LEU A 81 0.49 11.34 11.55
CA LEU A 81 -0.41 11.15 12.70
C LEU A 81 0.12 10.12 13.71
N GLY A 82 1.30 9.54 13.46
CA GLY A 82 1.97 8.53 14.27
C GLY A 82 1.12 7.30 14.57
N CYS A 83 0.45 6.76 13.56
CA CYS A 83 -0.26 5.49 13.63
C CYS A 83 0.03 4.61 12.40
N CYS A 84 -0.29 3.31 12.48
CA CYS A 84 -0.19 2.45 11.31
C CYS A 84 -1.31 2.75 10.30
N TRP A 85 -1.08 2.37 9.05
CA TRP A 85 -2.02 2.60 7.93
C TRP A 85 -3.43 2.08 8.21
N GLU A 86 -3.56 0.88 8.78
CA GLU A 86 -4.84 0.26 9.08
C GLU A 86 -5.61 1.02 10.16
N VAL A 87 -4.91 1.51 11.19
CA VAL A 87 -5.53 2.34 12.23
C VAL A 87 -5.93 3.68 11.65
N PHE A 88 -5.10 4.28 10.81
CA PHE A 88 -5.46 5.50 10.11
C PHE A 88 -6.75 5.33 9.31
N LEU A 89 -6.83 4.29 8.47
CA LEU A 89 -8.03 3.98 7.69
C LEU A 89 -9.25 3.74 8.56
N ARG A 90 -9.10 2.99 9.66
CA ARG A 90 -10.20 2.67 10.58
C ARG A 90 -10.75 3.91 11.26
N ARG A 91 -9.88 4.74 11.84
CA ARG A 91 -10.26 5.99 12.53
C ARG A 91 -10.86 6.98 11.55
N ARG A 92 -10.28 7.09 10.36
CA ARG A 92 -10.83 7.88 9.25
C ARG A 92 -12.23 7.39 8.84
N LYS A 93 -12.44 6.07 8.72
CA LYS A 93 -13.77 5.49 8.40
C LYS A 93 -14.82 5.79 9.47
N ARG A 94 -14.39 5.93 10.73
CA ARG A 94 -15.25 6.34 11.86
C ARG A 94 -15.48 7.86 11.95
N GLY A 95 -14.87 8.65 11.06
CA GLY A 95 -15.00 10.11 11.07
C GLY A 95 -14.12 10.82 12.11
N GLU A 96 -13.18 10.11 12.76
CA GLU A 96 -12.30 10.71 13.77
C GLU A 96 -11.33 11.73 13.16
N TYR A 97 -11.00 11.55 11.87
CA TYR A 97 -10.19 12.47 11.10
C TYR A 97 -11.07 13.23 10.12
N ALA A 98 -11.37 14.49 10.45
CA ALA A 98 -12.00 15.44 9.54
C ALA A 98 -10.97 16.00 8.53
N ILE A 99 -10.32 15.09 7.80
CA ILE A 99 -9.29 15.41 6.82
C ILE A 99 -9.87 15.21 5.42
N GLU A 100 -9.84 16.29 4.64
CA GLU A 100 -10.20 16.31 3.23
C GLU A 100 -9.36 15.30 2.47
N ARG A 101 -10.03 14.60 1.55
CA ARG A 101 -9.38 13.64 0.67
C ARG A 101 -9.79 13.86 -0.78
N ARG A 102 -8.85 13.63 -1.68
CA ARG A 102 -9.08 13.66 -3.13
C ARG A 102 -8.62 12.36 -3.75
N ARG A 103 -9.26 11.93 -4.83
CA ARG A 103 -8.82 10.76 -5.59
C ARG A 103 -7.76 11.21 -6.59
N VAL A 104 -6.67 10.44 -6.69
CA VAL A 104 -5.68 10.68 -7.74
C VAL A 104 -6.06 9.87 -8.98
N PRO A 105 -6.03 10.50 -10.16
CA PRO A 105 -6.14 9.79 -11.43
C PRO A 105 -5.19 8.59 -11.50
N GLY A 106 -5.66 7.50 -12.10
CA GLY A 106 -4.91 6.30 -12.54
C GLY A 106 -3.83 5.67 -11.66
N SER A 107 -3.87 5.92 -10.35
CA SER A 107 -3.28 5.02 -9.36
C SER A 107 -4.10 3.73 -9.30
N LEU A 108 -3.45 2.57 -9.46
CA LEU A 108 -4.09 1.28 -9.23
C LEU A 108 -4.65 1.24 -7.80
N GLY A 109 -5.95 0.99 -7.66
CA GLY A 109 -6.61 0.84 -6.35
C GLY A 109 -7.24 2.10 -5.75
N ALA A 110 -7.52 3.15 -6.55
CA ALA A 110 -8.20 4.36 -6.07
C ALA A 110 -7.49 4.98 -4.86
N ALA A 111 -6.21 5.34 -5.03
CA ALA A 111 -5.42 5.91 -3.95
C ALA A 111 -5.94 7.30 -3.60
N TRP A 112 -6.73 7.35 -2.53
CA TRP A 112 -7.10 8.61 -1.89
C TRP A 112 -5.83 9.30 -1.37
N ARG A 113 -5.71 10.58 -1.65
CA ARG A 113 -4.73 11.48 -1.04
C ARG A 113 -5.38 12.37 -0.02
N TYR A 114 -4.58 12.87 0.91
CA TYR A 114 -5.03 13.63 2.07
C TYR A 114 -4.36 14.99 2.11
N HIS A 115 -5.13 16.01 2.50
CA HIS A 115 -4.66 17.39 2.50
C HIS A 115 -3.52 17.58 3.54
N PRO A 116 -2.31 17.98 3.13
CA PRO A 116 -1.15 18.02 4.02
C PRO A 116 -1.34 18.97 5.21
N GLY A 117 -1.88 20.16 4.98
CA GLY A 117 -2.12 21.15 6.04
C GLY A 117 -3.10 20.67 7.13
N GLN A 118 -4.14 19.92 6.76
CA GLN A 118 -5.12 19.41 7.72
C GLN A 118 -4.57 18.21 8.50
N VAL A 119 -3.77 17.35 7.84
CA VAL A 119 -3.03 16.27 8.52
C VAL A 119 -2.07 16.88 9.55
N ALA A 120 -1.29 17.90 9.16
CA ALA A 120 -0.36 18.57 10.05
C ALA A 120 -1.07 19.28 11.21
N ALA A 121 -2.16 20.00 10.95
CA ALA A 121 -2.96 20.64 11.99
C ALA A 121 -3.51 19.63 13.00
N TYR A 122 -4.00 18.48 12.52
CA TYR A 122 -4.49 17.40 13.39
C TYR A 122 -3.37 16.79 14.23
N ALA A 123 -2.17 16.60 13.65
CA ALA A 123 -1.00 16.11 14.36
C ALA A 123 -0.51 17.12 15.43
N ALA A 124 -0.56 18.43 15.14
CA ALA A 124 -0.15 19.48 16.06
C ALA A 124 -1.08 19.61 17.28
N GLY A 125 -2.39 19.48 17.07
CA GLY A 125 -3.40 19.54 18.14
C GLY A 125 -3.41 18.33 19.08
N ARG A 126 -2.68 17.27 18.74
CA ARG A 126 -2.57 16.05 19.54
C ARG A 126 -1.12 15.57 19.50
N PRO A 127 -0.22 16.11 20.35
CA PRO A 127 1.19 15.73 20.34
C PRO A 127 1.29 14.22 20.38
N VAL A 128 1.82 13.68 19.28
CA VAL A 128 1.97 12.27 19.03
C VAL A 128 3.12 11.81 19.89
N ALA A 129 2.87 11.49 21.16
CA ALA A 129 3.84 10.72 21.94
C ALA A 129 4.08 9.43 21.17
N LEU A 130 5.31 9.19 20.70
CA LEU A 130 5.68 7.88 20.16
C LEU A 130 5.42 6.89 21.31
N GLU A 131 4.42 6.01 21.14
CA GLU A 131 4.15 4.96 22.12
C GLU A 131 5.40 4.10 22.19
N ARG A 132 6.15 4.25 23.29
CA ARG A 132 7.33 3.42 23.54
C ARG A 132 6.87 1.97 23.63
N ALA A 133 7.69 1.08 23.09
CA ALA A 133 7.49 -0.35 23.29
C ALA A 133 7.33 -0.62 24.80
N PRO A 134 6.33 -1.42 25.21
CA PRO A 134 6.27 -1.90 26.58
C PRO A 134 7.62 -2.49 27.00
N ALA A 135 8.02 -2.29 28.27
CA ALA A 135 9.29 -2.80 28.77
C ALA A 135 9.41 -4.32 28.49
N GLY A 136 10.59 -4.75 28.02
CA GLY A 136 10.85 -6.14 27.65
C GLY A 136 10.17 -6.62 26.37
N THR A 137 9.73 -5.70 25.49
CA THR A 137 9.20 -6.05 24.17
C THR A 137 9.98 -5.41 23.04
N LEU A 138 10.01 -6.09 21.90
CA LEU A 138 10.60 -5.62 20.65
C LEU A 138 9.49 -5.16 19.70
N SER A 139 9.68 -4.00 19.07
CA SER A 139 8.85 -3.58 17.94
C SER A 139 9.10 -4.47 16.71
N THR A 140 8.18 -4.46 15.74
CA THR A 140 8.35 -5.18 14.47
C THR A 140 9.72 -4.90 13.80
N PRO A 141 10.18 -3.64 13.61
CA PRO A 141 11.49 -3.37 13.00
C PRO A 141 12.68 -3.92 13.80
N GLN A 142 12.61 -3.88 15.14
CA GLN A 142 13.68 -4.42 15.99
C GLN A 142 13.74 -5.95 15.87
N LEU A 143 12.57 -6.61 15.87
CA LEU A 143 12.51 -8.06 15.78
C LEU A 143 12.92 -8.56 14.38
N THR A 144 12.51 -7.89 13.31
CA THR A 144 12.92 -8.24 11.95
C THR A 144 14.42 -8.10 11.78
N ALA A 145 15.03 -7.03 12.29
CA ALA A 145 16.48 -6.85 12.29
C ALA A 145 17.18 -7.96 13.08
N ARG A 146 16.70 -8.28 14.29
CA ARG A 146 17.30 -9.31 15.16
C ARG A 146 17.22 -10.72 14.56
N LEU A 147 16.10 -11.07 13.93
CA LEU A 147 15.90 -12.40 13.33
C LEU A 147 16.34 -12.47 11.86
N GLY A 148 16.59 -11.33 11.22
CA GLY A 148 16.80 -11.17 9.78
C GLY A 148 15.68 -11.78 8.94
N VAL A 149 14.42 -11.52 9.33
CA VAL A 149 13.21 -11.95 8.61
C VAL A 149 12.42 -10.75 8.12
N SER A 150 11.57 -10.94 7.10
CA SER A 150 10.69 -9.85 6.62
C SER A 150 9.55 -9.56 7.61
N GLU A 151 9.01 -8.33 7.58
CA GLU A 151 7.82 -7.97 8.37
C GLU A 151 6.62 -8.86 8.02
N ASN A 152 6.50 -9.25 6.75
CA ASN A 152 5.44 -10.13 6.28
C ASN A 152 5.55 -11.53 6.90
N ALA A 153 6.77 -12.03 7.15
CA ALA A 153 6.98 -13.30 7.86
C ALA A 153 6.42 -13.23 9.29
N LEU A 154 6.71 -12.15 10.03
CA LEU A 154 6.16 -11.95 11.38
C LEU A 154 4.62 -11.86 11.37
N HIS A 155 4.04 -11.19 10.36
CA HIS A 155 2.58 -11.14 10.21
C HIS A 155 1.96 -12.52 9.95
N ASN A 156 2.62 -13.37 9.17
CA ASN A 156 2.18 -14.75 8.96
C ASN A 156 2.31 -15.58 10.24
N TRP A 157 3.44 -15.51 10.94
CA TRP A 157 3.64 -16.21 12.20
C TRP A 157 2.59 -15.84 13.25
N ARG A 158 2.17 -14.57 13.29
CA ARG A 158 1.05 -14.10 14.13
C ARG A 158 -0.25 -14.83 13.81
N LYS A 159 -0.58 -14.99 12.52
CA LYS A 159 -1.77 -15.74 12.08
C LYS A 159 -1.66 -17.22 12.44
N ASP A 160 -0.43 -17.73 12.46
CA ASP A 160 -0.10 -19.11 12.82
C ASP A 160 0.03 -19.31 14.36
N GLY A 161 -0.25 -18.28 15.17
CA GLY A 161 -0.34 -18.39 16.63
C GLY A 161 0.80 -17.77 17.44
N LEU A 162 1.77 -17.09 16.81
CA LEU A 162 2.74 -16.29 17.55
C LEU A 162 2.01 -15.16 18.31
N LYS A 163 2.20 -15.11 19.63
CA LYS A 163 1.58 -14.10 20.49
C LYS A 163 2.20 -12.72 20.26
N ALA A 164 1.33 -11.72 20.10
CA ALA A 164 1.69 -10.34 19.85
C ALA A 164 0.89 -9.41 20.76
N GLY A 165 1.52 -8.35 21.27
CA GLY A 165 0.81 -7.18 21.80
C GLY A 165 0.52 -6.19 20.69
N GLN A 166 -0.63 -5.51 20.73
CA GLN A 166 -0.92 -4.38 19.85
C GLN A 166 -1.14 -3.12 20.68
N THR A 167 -0.54 -2.02 20.25
CA THR A 167 -0.84 -0.69 20.79
C THR A 167 -2.20 -0.19 20.32
N LYS A 168 -2.73 0.84 21.02
CA LYS A 168 -3.93 1.58 20.59
C LYS A 168 -3.76 2.25 19.21
N ARG A 169 -2.51 2.41 18.77
CA ARG A 169 -2.12 2.99 17.48
C ARG A 169 -1.83 1.96 16.39
N GLY A 170 -1.93 0.67 16.72
CA GLY A 170 -1.90 -0.43 15.76
C GLY A 170 -0.53 -1.05 15.54
N TYR A 171 0.53 -0.54 16.19
CA TYR A 171 1.86 -1.11 16.14
C TYR A 171 1.92 -2.40 16.97
N TRP A 172 2.63 -3.39 16.42
CA TRP A 172 2.83 -4.70 17.03
C TRP A 172 4.13 -4.75 17.82
N TYR A 173 4.08 -5.43 18.96
CA TYR A 173 5.22 -5.67 19.83
C TYR A 173 5.24 -7.12 20.27
N TRP A 174 6.45 -7.62 20.47
CA TRP A 174 6.74 -9.03 20.67
C TRP A 174 7.59 -9.21 21.91
N ARG A 175 7.24 -10.17 22.76
CA ARG A 175 8.15 -10.60 23.83
C ARG A 175 9.10 -11.63 23.25
N GLU A 176 10.38 -11.51 23.55
CA GLU A 176 11.37 -12.49 23.09
C GLU A 176 11.05 -13.90 23.56
N SER A 177 10.52 -14.05 24.79
CA SER A 177 10.08 -15.33 25.32
C SER A 177 8.98 -15.99 24.48
N ASP A 178 8.01 -15.21 23.98
CA ASP A 178 6.93 -15.71 23.13
C ASP A 178 7.45 -16.09 21.73
N VAL A 179 8.40 -15.31 21.20
CA VAL A 179 9.08 -15.62 19.94
C VAL A 179 9.86 -16.92 20.05
N LEU A 180 10.66 -17.07 21.11
CA LEU A 180 11.44 -18.29 21.35
C LEU A 180 10.51 -19.50 21.49
N ALA A 181 9.47 -19.40 22.33
CA ALA A 181 8.50 -20.47 22.53
C ALA A 181 7.78 -20.84 21.23
N TYR A 182 7.42 -19.85 20.40
CA TYR A 182 6.85 -20.12 19.08
C TYR A 182 7.84 -20.86 18.19
N LEU A 183 9.09 -20.37 18.08
CA LEU A 183 10.11 -20.93 17.20
C LEU A 183 10.51 -22.35 17.58
N THR A 184 10.61 -22.66 18.88
CA THR A 184 10.93 -24.01 19.40
C THR A 184 9.71 -24.92 19.53
N GLY A 185 8.51 -24.36 19.49
CA GLY A 185 7.27 -25.13 19.59
C GLY A 185 6.97 -25.98 18.35
N PRO A 186 6.07 -26.97 18.47
CA PRO A 186 5.74 -27.86 17.36
C PRO A 186 5.17 -27.07 16.17
N LEU A 187 5.53 -27.47 14.95
CA LEU A 187 5.11 -26.85 13.68
C LEU A 187 3.63 -27.10 13.34
N ARG A 188 2.73 -27.01 14.32
CA ARG A 188 1.29 -27.26 14.11
C ARG A 188 0.73 -26.22 13.14
N GLY A 189 0.29 -26.67 11.97
CA GLY A 189 -0.40 -25.83 10.97
C GLY A 189 0.49 -25.18 9.90
N LEU A 190 1.82 -25.24 10.02
CA LEU A 190 2.74 -24.70 9.01
C LEU A 190 2.95 -25.69 7.86
N LYS A 191 2.02 -25.72 6.91
CA LYS A 191 2.11 -26.57 5.71
C LYS A 191 3.15 -26.08 4.69
N ASN A 192 3.58 -24.81 4.78
CA ASN A 192 4.49 -24.22 3.81
C ASN A 192 5.96 -24.46 4.22
N PRO A 193 6.76 -25.19 3.41
CA PRO A 193 8.16 -25.47 3.73
C PRO A 193 9.03 -24.21 3.84
N VAL A 194 8.72 -23.15 3.08
CA VAL A 194 9.44 -21.86 3.14
C VAL A 194 9.27 -21.21 4.53
N HIS A 195 8.09 -21.34 5.13
CA HIS A 195 7.85 -20.81 6.48
C HIS A 195 8.59 -21.61 7.56
N GLN A 196 8.75 -22.92 7.35
CA GLN A 196 9.51 -23.77 8.26
C GLN A 196 10.99 -23.43 8.20
N GLU A 197 11.57 -23.30 7.01
CA GLU A 197 12.97 -22.91 6.82
C GLU A 197 13.26 -21.53 7.43
N THR A 198 12.39 -20.55 7.17
CA THR A 198 12.51 -19.19 7.75
C THR A 198 12.49 -19.25 9.28
N ARG A 199 11.66 -20.11 9.89
CA ARG A 199 11.65 -20.31 11.35
C ARG A 199 12.96 -20.92 11.86
N TYR A 200 13.52 -21.91 11.16
CA TYR A 200 14.80 -22.51 11.56
C TYR A 200 15.95 -21.50 11.50
N GLN A 201 16.04 -20.71 10.42
CA GLN A 201 17.06 -19.66 10.29
C GLN A 201 16.93 -18.59 11.38
N ALA A 202 15.70 -18.18 11.69
CA ALA A 202 15.43 -17.23 12.77
C ALA A 202 15.81 -17.79 14.15
N LEU A 203 15.52 -19.06 14.42
CA LEU A 203 15.89 -19.73 15.67
C LEU A 203 17.42 -19.83 15.81
N ALA A 204 18.14 -20.13 14.72
CA ALA A 204 19.59 -20.18 14.72
C ALA A 204 20.21 -18.81 15.06
N ARG A 205 19.67 -17.73 14.49
CA ARG A 205 20.12 -16.36 14.78
C ARG A 205 19.82 -15.91 16.19
N LEU A 206 18.66 -16.28 16.73
CA LEU A 206 18.30 -15.95 18.12
C LEU A 206 19.18 -16.68 19.14
N LYS A 207 19.65 -17.89 18.80
CA LYS A 207 20.55 -18.71 19.63
C LYS A 207 22.03 -18.39 19.43
N ALA A 208 22.39 -17.71 18.35
CA ALA A 208 23.76 -17.29 18.14
C ALA A 208 24.13 -16.32 19.28
N PRO A 209 25.23 -16.58 20.03
CA PRO A 209 25.69 -15.62 21.01
C PRO A 209 25.88 -14.28 20.30
N GLU A 210 25.41 -13.18 20.90
CA GLU A 210 25.66 -11.83 20.39
C GLU A 210 27.16 -11.73 20.15
N GLN A 211 27.57 -11.80 18.88
CA GLN A 211 28.93 -11.45 18.49
C GLN A 211 28.96 -9.94 18.66
N VAL A 212 29.27 -9.53 19.89
CA VAL A 212 29.56 -8.15 20.25
C VAL A 212 30.70 -7.74 19.34
N ALA A 213 30.39 -6.93 18.34
CA ALA A 213 31.39 -6.21 17.59
C ALA A 213 32.18 -5.38 18.60
N ALA A 214 33.45 -5.76 18.78
CA ALA A 214 34.45 -4.95 19.46
C ALA A 214 34.70 -3.66 18.69
#